data_AF-A0A7H4N8R8-F1
#
_entry.id   AF-A0A7H4N8R8-F1
#
_cell.length_a   1.000
_cell.length_b   1.000
_cell.length_c   1.000
_cell.angle_alpha   90.00
_cell.angle_beta   90.00
_cell.angle_gamma   90.00
#
_symmetry.space_group_name_H-M   'P 1'
#
loop_
_entity.id
_entity.type
_entity.pdbx_description
1 polymer ?
#
loop_
_entity_poly.entity_id
_entity_poly.type
_entity_poly.pdbx_seq_one_letter_code
_entity_poly.pdbx_strand_id
1 'polypeptide(L)'
;MYWLAIIRCLAGIPVGADVANGFTYIMEVMPKGKREVMANRWQFMFALGIIAAILLVTTLVALDVHPDMIWRIVLAVPAIPACLLLFMRRELPETPAWFVERGRFIEAKKASREYYGEQDGRLLDDILPNENVTIADPTLKETLHDLFRRPFTRRTTLFGWFSCAVQSFENYAFSFFLPLILRDHRDFRADPE
;
A
#
# COMPACT_ATOMS: atom_id res chain seq x y z
N MET A 1 -22.49 2.12 -19.43
CA MET A 1 -21.01 2.12 -19.56
C MET A 1 -20.30 2.83 -18.40
N TYR A 2 -20.81 3.97 -17.90
CA TYR A 2 -20.18 4.72 -16.80
C TYR A 2 -20.13 4.04 -15.43
N TRP A 3 -21.04 3.10 -15.14
CA TRP A 3 -21.10 2.43 -13.84
C TRP A 3 -19.83 1.62 -13.52
N LEU A 4 -19.24 0.94 -14.51
CA LEU A 4 -17.98 0.20 -14.34
C LEU A 4 -16.81 1.13 -14.03
N ALA A 5 -16.78 2.31 -14.67
CA ALA A 5 -15.77 3.32 -14.42
C ALA A 5 -15.90 3.86 -12.98
N ILE A 6 -17.12 4.17 -12.54
CA ILE A 6 -17.40 4.64 -11.18
C ILE A 6 -16.98 3.60 -10.15
N ILE A 7 -17.35 2.32 -10.34
CA ILE A 7 -16.95 1.24 -9.42
C ILE A 7 -15.43 1.08 -9.37
N ARG A 8 -14.73 1.17 -10.51
CA ARG A 8 -13.26 1.12 -10.53
C ARG A 8 -12.61 2.31 -9.83
N CYS A 9 -13.15 3.51 -10.01
CA CYS A 9 -12.69 4.70 -9.29
C CYS A 9 -12.86 4.52 -7.78
N LEU A 10 -14.03 4.04 -7.34
CA LEU A 10 -14.29 3.79 -5.92
C LEU A 10 -13.43 2.66 -5.36
N ALA A 11 -13.22 1.58 -6.12
CA ALA A 11 -12.37 0.46 -5.71
C ALA A 11 -10.88 0.85 -5.59
N GLY A 12 -10.43 1.90 -6.30
CA GLY A 12 -9.07 2.41 -6.18
C GLY A 12 -8.79 3.14 -4.86
N ILE A 13 -9.81 3.74 -4.23
CA ILE A 13 -9.62 4.54 -3.00
C ILE A 13 -9.15 3.67 -1.83
N PRO A 14 -9.80 2.53 -1.49
CA PRO A 14 -9.33 1.66 -0.42
C PRO A 14 -7.92 1.14 -0.68
N VAL A 15 -7.62 0.73 -1.92
CA VAL A 15 -6.30 0.17 -2.27
C VAL A 15 -5.20 1.21 -2.07
N GLY A 16 -5.42 2.47 -2.49
CA GLY A 16 -4.45 3.54 -2.29
C GLY A 16 -4.23 3.87 -0.81
N ALA A 17 -5.32 3.98 -0.04
CA ALA A 17 -5.25 4.24 1.40
C ALA A 17 -4.54 3.09 2.14
N ASP A 18 -4.81 1.85 1.74
CA ASP A 18 -4.22 0.65 2.32
C ASP A 18 -2.71 0.60 2.14
N VAL A 19 -2.25 0.88 0.91
CA VAL A 19 -0.84 0.88 0.54
C VAL A 19 -0.06 1.92 1.34
N ALA A 20 -0.60 3.14 1.44
CA ALA A 20 0.02 4.21 2.21
C ALA A 20 0.07 3.88 3.71
N ASN A 21 -1.06 3.46 4.29
CA ASN A 21 -1.13 3.16 5.72
C ASN A 21 -0.30 1.93 6.11
N GLY A 22 -0.35 0.86 5.31
CA GLY A 22 0.40 -0.36 5.56
C GLY A 22 1.90 -0.13 5.54
N PHE A 23 2.40 0.66 4.59
CA PHE A 23 3.83 0.97 4.52
C PHE A 23 4.28 1.86 5.68
N THR A 24 3.52 2.90 6.02
CA THR A 24 3.79 3.76 7.17
C THR A 24 3.84 2.94 8.46
N TYR A 25 2.85 2.05 8.67
CA TYR A 25 2.81 1.18 9.84
C TYR A 25 4.07 0.32 9.98
N ILE A 26 4.53 -0.31 8.88
CA ILE A 26 5.77 -1.10 8.87
C ILE A 26 6.98 -0.23 9.25
N MET A 27 7.05 0.99 8.71
CA MET A 27 8.19 1.89 8.94
C MET A 27 8.23 2.47 10.35
N GLU A 28 7.07 2.61 10.99
CA GLU A 28 6.93 3.05 12.37
C GLU A 28 7.22 1.92 13.35
N VAL A 29 6.67 0.73 13.15
CA VAL A 29 6.77 -0.37 14.11
C VAL A 29 8.11 -1.11 14.05
N MET A 30 8.73 -1.21 12.88
CA MET A 30 9.91 -2.05 12.72
C MET A 30 11.19 -1.34 13.17
N PRO A 31 12.08 -2.01 13.91
CA PRO A 31 13.36 -1.42 14.33
C PRO A 31 14.28 -1.17 13.12
N LYS A 32 15.26 -0.29 13.32
CA LYS A 32 16.26 0.07 12.30
C LYS A 32 16.95 -1.19 11.76
N GLY A 33 17.16 -1.26 10.45
CA GLY A 33 17.70 -2.44 9.75
C GLY A 33 16.68 -3.53 9.42
N LYS A 34 15.71 -3.83 10.31
CA LYS A 34 14.64 -4.79 9.99
C LYS A 34 13.52 -4.19 9.13
N ARG A 35 13.25 -2.90 9.30
CA ARG A 35 12.21 -2.19 8.54
C ARG A 35 12.45 -2.19 7.02
N GLU A 36 13.71 -2.07 6.59
CA GLU A 36 14.09 -2.08 5.17
C GLU A 36 13.89 -3.46 4.54
N VAL A 37 14.24 -4.52 5.29
CA VAL A 37 13.98 -5.91 4.87
C VAL A 37 12.49 -6.16 4.75
N MET A 38 11.68 -5.67 5.71
CA MET A 38 10.23 -5.83 5.67
C MET A 38 9.59 -5.02 4.53
N ALA A 39 10.06 -3.81 4.27
CA ALA A 39 9.64 -3.00 3.13
C ALA A 39 9.90 -3.72 1.79
N ASN A 40 11.07 -4.34 1.64
CA ASN A 40 11.38 -5.16 0.46
C ASN A 40 10.48 -6.41 0.36
N ARG A 41 10.17 -7.06 1.48
CA ARG A 41 9.21 -8.19 1.51
C ARG A 41 7.82 -7.75 1.08
N TRP A 42 7.38 -6.57 1.52
CA TRP A 42 6.10 -6.01 1.12
C TRP A 42 6.04 -5.76 -0.40
N GLN A 43 7.11 -5.20 -0.98
CA GLN A 43 7.21 -5.05 -2.44
C GLN A 43 7.24 -6.42 -3.17
N PHE A 44 7.90 -7.42 -2.60
CA PHE A 44 7.93 -8.78 -3.17
C PHE A 44 6.54 -9.43 -3.19
N MET A 45 5.68 -9.16 -2.20
CA MET A 45 4.29 -9.65 -2.19
C MET A 45 3.48 -9.11 -3.39
N PHE A 46 3.73 -7.87 -3.83
CA PHE A 46 3.11 -7.34 -5.06
C PHE A 46 3.49 -8.15 -6.30
N ALA A 47 4.77 -8.48 -6.45
CA ALA A 47 5.24 -9.29 -7.57
C ALA A 47 4.60 -10.70 -7.56
N LEU A 48 4.51 -11.32 -6.39
CA LEU A 48 3.80 -12.61 -6.24
C LEU A 48 2.32 -12.49 -6.63
N GLY A 49 1.65 -11.41 -6.25
CA GLY A 49 0.26 -11.16 -6.63
C GLY A 49 0.07 -11.07 -8.14
N ILE A 50 0.97 -10.38 -8.84
CA ILE A 50 0.96 -10.29 -10.31
C ILE A 50 1.16 -11.67 -10.94
N ILE A 51 2.15 -12.43 -10.48
CA ILE A 51 2.42 -13.79 -10.98
C ILE A 51 1.22 -14.71 -10.75
N ALA A 52 0.63 -14.68 -9.56
CA ALA A 52 -0.56 -15.47 -9.23
C ALA A 52 -1.76 -15.10 -10.11
N ALA A 53 -1.97 -13.80 -10.38
CA ALA A 53 -3.03 -13.34 -11.27
C ALA A 53 -2.82 -13.83 -12.72
N ILE A 54 -1.60 -13.73 -13.25
CA ILE A 54 -1.26 -14.23 -14.59
C ILE A 54 -1.46 -15.75 -14.67
N LEU A 55 -1.01 -16.49 -13.65
CA LEU A 55 -1.18 -17.95 -13.59
C LEU A 55 -2.66 -18.34 -13.56
N LEU A 56 -3.47 -17.63 -12.75
CA LEU A 56 -4.91 -17.84 -12.65
C LEU A 56 -5.59 -17.63 -14.01
N VAL A 57 -5.33 -16.49 -14.67
CA VAL A 57 -5.90 -16.20 -16.01
C VAL A 57 -5.47 -17.24 -17.02
N THR A 58 -4.18 -17.58 -17.06
CA THR A 58 -3.64 -18.55 -18.03
C THR A 58 -4.25 -19.94 -17.84
N THR A 59 -4.46 -20.36 -16.59
CA THR A 59 -5.09 -21.65 -16.27
C THR A 59 -6.56 -21.66 -16.66
N LEU A 60 -7.31 -20.59 -16.40
CA LEU A 60 -8.72 -20.48 -16.78
C LEU A 60 -8.90 -20.50 -18.30
N VAL A 61 -8.01 -19.84 -19.04
CA VAL A 61 -7.99 -19.88 -20.51
C VAL A 61 -7.64 -21.29 -21.02
N ALA A 62 -6.67 -21.97 -20.41
CA ALA A 62 -6.29 -23.33 -20.79
C ALA A 62 -7.41 -24.37 -20.55
N LEU A 63 -8.31 -24.09 -19.59
CA LEU A 63 -9.50 -24.90 -19.28
C LEU A 63 -10.73 -24.54 -20.14
N ASP A 64 -10.58 -23.69 -21.15
CA ASP A 64 -11.64 -23.23 -22.05
C ASP A 64 -12.84 -22.59 -21.32
N VAL A 65 -12.58 -21.92 -20.20
CA VAL A 65 -13.63 -21.20 -19.45
C VAL A 65 -14.13 -20.01 -20.26
N HIS A 66 -15.44 -19.84 -20.33
CA HIS A 66 -16.04 -18.73 -21.08
C HIS A 66 -15.49 -17.36 -20.59
N PRO A 67 -15.11 -16.44 -21.49
CA PRO A 67 -14.49 -15.15 -21.12
C PRO A 67 -15.31 -14.32 -20.12
N ASP A 68 -16.65 -14.39 -20.18
CA ASP A 68 -17.53 -13.69 -19.22
C ASP A 68 -17.38 -14.21 -17.77
N MET A 69 -16.97 -15.47 -17.60
CA MET A 69 -16.73 -16.04 -16.27
C MET A 69 -15.31 -15.71 -15.78
N ILE A 70 -14.33 -15.66 -16.68
CA ILE A 70 -12.91 -15.41 -16.34
C ILE A 70 -12.76 -14.09 -15.59
N TRP A 71 -13.29 -12.98 -16.11
CA TRP A 71 -13.11 -11.67 -15.46
C TRP A 71 -13.80 -11.60 -14.10
N ARG A 72 -14.92 -12.31 -13.92
CA ARG A 72 -15.62 -12.41 -12.62
C ARG A 72 -14.80 -13.17 -11.60
N ILE A 73 -14.24 -14.32 -12.00
CA ILE A 73 -13.37 -15.13 -11.13
C ILE A 73 -12.12 -14.34 -10.74
N VAL A 74 -11.46 -13.70 -11.70
CA VAL A 74 -10.23 -12.93 -11.45
C VAL A 74 -10.47 -11.75 -10.50
N LEU A 75 -11.67 -11.16 -10.50
CA LEU A 75 -12.05 -10.14 -9.52
C LEU A 75 -12.49 -10.74 -8.16
N ALA A 76 -13.09 -11.93 -8.16
CA ALA A 76 -13.60 -12.58 -6.95
C ALA A 76 -12.51 -13.25 -6.10
N VAL A 77 -11.52 -13.89 -6.73
CA VAL A 77 -10.43 -14.58 -6.03
C VAL A 77 -9.69 -13.69 -5.02
N PRO A 78 -9.23 -12.46 -5.36
CA PRO A 78 -8.54 -11.60 -4.40
C PRO A 78 -9.45 -11.06 -3.29
N ALA A 79 -10.78 -11.11 -3.45
CA ALA A 79 -11.69 -10.70 -2.38
C ALA A 79 -11.56 -11.61 -1.13
N ILE A 80 -11.21 -12.89 -1.32
CA ILE A 80 -11.04 -13.84 -0.21
C ILE A 80 -9.87 -13.44 0.72
N PRO A 81 -8.62 -13.30 0.25
CA PRO A 81 -7.52 -12.86 1.11
C PRO A 81 -7.71 -11.41 1.59
N ALA A 82 -8.36 -10.54 0.82
CA ALA A 82 -8.67 -9.18 1.27
C ALA A 82 -9.61 -9.18 2.50
N CYS A 83 -10.69 -9.98 2.47
CA CYS A 83 -11.57 -10.14 3.62
C CYS A 83 -10.83 -10.73 4.83
N LEU A 84 -10.00 -11.76 4.61
CA LEU A 84 -9.20 -12.35 5.69
C LEU A 84 -8.27 -11.32 6.35
N LEU A 85 -7.54 -10.55 5.54
CA LEU A 85 -6.64 -9.50 6.03
C LEU A 85 -7.40 -8.40 6.77
N LEU A 86 -8.60 -8.04 6.32
CA LEU A 86 -9.45 -7.08 7.02
C LEU A 86 -9.80 -7.54 8.44
N PHE A 87 -10.09 -8.83 8.62
CA PHE A 87 -10.33 -9.40 9.95
C PHE A 87 -9.06 -9.43 10.80
N MET A 88 -7.92 -9.86 10.23
CA MET A 88 -6.65 -9.93 10.95
C MET A 88 -6.16 -8.55 11.41
N ARG A 89 -6.45 -7.49 10.64
CA ARG A 89 -6.07 -6.12 10.99
C ARG A 89 -6.78 -5.58 12.23
N ARG A 90 -7.90 -6.17 12.63
CA ARG A 90 -8.61 -5.74 13.85
C ARG A 90 -7.81 -6.00 15.12
N GLU A 91 -6.89 -6.96 15.08
CA GLU A 91 -6.05 -7.35 16.21
C GLU A 91 -4.69 -6.64 16.24
N LEU A 92 -4.37 -5.84 15.22
CA LEU A 92 -3.11 -5.09 15.20
C LEU A 92 -3.15 -3.97 16.25
N PRO A 93 -2.14 -3.86 17.14
CA PRO A 93 -2.01 -2.71 18.02
C PRO A 93 -1.72 -1.45 17.20
N GLU A 94 -2.06 -0.29 17.75
CA GLU A 94 -1.72 1.00 17.14
C GLU A 94 -0.23 1.32 17.35
N THR A 95 0.35 2.11 16.44
CA THR A 95 1.79 2.40 16.48
C THR A 95 2.15 3.35 17.64
N PRO A 96 3.37 3.24 18.20
CA PRO A 96 3.84 4.19 19.22
C PRO A 96 3.80 5.64 18.73
N ALA A 97 4.14 5.86 17.46
CA ALA A 97 4.13 7.19 16.82
C ALA A 97 2.72 7.79 16.78
N TRP A 98 1.71 6.99 16.45
CA TRP A 98 0.31 7.44 16.45
C TRP A 98 -0.14 7.91 17.83
N PHE A 99 0.20 7.17 18.89
CA PHE A 99 -0.11 7.58 20.26
C PHE A 99 0.58 8.90 20.65
N VAL A 100 1.83 9.12 20.22
CA VAL A 100 2.54 10.38 20.45
C VAL A 100 1.88 11.55 19.73
N GLU A 101 1.48 11.39 18.46
CA GLU A 101 0.79 12.44 17.70
C GLU A 101 -0.57 12.80 18.30
N ARG A 102 -1.24 11.86 18.97
CA ARG A 102 -2.49 12.09 19.70
C ARG A 102 -2.30 12.60 21.13
N GLY A 103 -1.05 12.79 21.57
CA GLY A 103 -0.71 13.23 22.93
C GLY A 103 -0.97 12.18 24.01
N ARG A 104 -1.11 10.90 23.63
CA ARG A 104 -1.34 9.74 24.49
C ARG A 104 -0.02 9.06 24.86
N PHE A 105 0.81 9.73 25.66
CA PHE A 105 2.17 9.28 25.95
C PHE A 105 2.26 8.02 26.80
N ILE A 106 1.30 7.77 27.69
CA ILE A 106 1.28 6.55 28.51
C ILE A 106 1.13 5.31 27.61
N GLU A 107 0.20 5.37 26.66
CA GLU A 107 -0.05 4.31 25.70
C GLU A 107 1.10 4.16 24.70
N ALA A 108 1.72 5.28 24.27
CA ALA A 108 2.91 5.25 23.44
C ALA A 108 4.07 4.48 24.09
N LYS A 109 4.32 4.70 25.39
CA LYS A 109 5.35 3.98 26.17
C LYS A 109 5.04 2.48 26.26
N LYS A 110 3.77 2.13 26.47
CA LYS A 110 3.35 0.72 26.51
C LYS A 110 3.54 0.03 25.16
N ALA A 111 3.04 0.63 24.07
CA ALA A 111 3.17 0.09 22.72
C ALA A 111 4.63 -0.03 22.29
N SER A 112 5.48 0.94 22.64
CA SER A 112 6.91 0.91 22.39
C SER A 112 7.60 -0.31 23.01
N ARG A 113 7.30 -0.60 24.28
CA ARG A 113 7.85 -1.78 24.97
C ARG A 113 7.38 -3.09 24.34
N GLU A 114 6.16 -3.13 23.82
CA GLU A 114 5.60 -4.30 23.14
C GLU A 114 6.30 -4.57 21.80
N TYR A 115 6.55 -3.54 20.99
CA TYR A 115 7.17 -3.70 19.67
C TYR A 115 8.70 -3.80 19.67
N TYR A 116 9.39 -3.02 20.51
CA TYR A 116 10.86 -2.95 20.52
C TYR A 116 11.50 -3.73 21.67
N GLY A 117 10.71 -4.25 22.61
CA GLY A 117 11.20 -4.94 23.79
C GLY A 117 11.64 -4.00 24.91
N GLU A 118 12.09 -4.58 26.03
CA GLU A 118 12.26 -3.85 27.29
C GLU A 118 13.44 -2.86 27.29
N GLN A 119 14.49 -3.11 26.50
CA GLN A 119 15.68 -2.25 26.42
C GLN A 119 15.46 -1.05 25.49
N ASP A 120 15.10 -1.29 24.22
CA ASP A 120 14.88 -0.22 23.25
C ASP A 120 13.56 0.53 23.51
N GLY A 121 12.54 -0.16 24.04
CA GLY A 121 11.24 0.44 24.31
C GLY A 121 11.23 1.46 25.45
N ARG A 122 12.24 1.41 26.34
CA ARG A 122 12.45 2.33 27.46
C ARG A 122 12.91 3.72 27.05
N LEU A 123 13.45 3.88 25.83
CA LEU A 123 13.88 5.18 25.30
C LEU A 123 12.75 6.23 25.33
N LEU A 124 11.51 5.79 25.07
CA LEU A 124 10.35 6.67 25.13
C LEU A 124 9.94 7.03 26.56
N ASP A 125 10.33 6.24 27.57
CA ASP A 125 10.08 6.57 28.98
C ASP A 125 10.87 7.81 29.42
N ASP A 126 12.10 7.96 28.91
CA ASP A 126 13.02 9.04 29.24
C ASP A 126 12.70 10.34 28.48
N ILE A 127 12.12 10.24 27.28
CA ILE A 127 11.86 11.38 26.40
C ILE A 127 10.47 11.98 26.63
N LEU A 128 9.44 11.14 26.82
CA LEU A 128 8.05 11.61 26.87
C LEU A 128 7.58 11.88 28.30
N PRO A 129 6.73 12.91 28.52
CA PRO A 129 6.05 13.12 29.79
C PRO A 129 5.18 11.92 30.20
N ASN A 130 4.92 11.80 31.51
CA ASN A 130 4.03 10.76 32.06
C ASN A 130 2.55 11.18 32.08
N GLU A 131 2.21 12.30 31.43
CA GLU A 131 0.86 12.84 31.40
C GLU A 131 0.41 13.07 29.95
N ASN A 132 -0.82 12.64 29.65
CA ASN A 132 -1.38 12.79 28.32
C ASN A 132 -1.79 14.25 28.09
N VAL A 133 -1.46 14.77 26.90
CA VAL A 133 -1.79 16.13 26.48
C VAL A 133 -2.89 16.06 25.43
N THR A 134 -3.88 16.95 25.52
CA THR A 134 -4.90 17.06 24.46
C THR A 134 -4.32 17.87 23.30
N ILE A 135 -3.99 17.20 22.21
CA ILE A 135 -3.55 17.83 20.97
C ILE A 135 -4.78 18.03 20.08
N ALA A 136 -4.98 19.25 19.59
CA ALA A 136 -6.06 19.52 18.64
C ALA A 136 -5.76 18.84 17.30
N ASP A 137 -6.73 18.11 16.76
CA ASP A 137 -6.58 17.47 15.46
C ASP A 137 -6.37 18.53 14.37
N PRO A 138 -5.32 18.42 13.55
CA PRO A 138 -5.07 19.39 12.50
C PRO A 138 -6.19 19.31 11.46
N THR A 139 -6.59 20.47 10.97
CA THR A 139 -7.56 20.56 9.87
C THR A 139 -6.90 20.11 8.56
N LEU A 140 -7.64 19.48 7.64
CA LEU A 140 -7.14 19.08 6.31
C LEU A 140 -6.38 20.21 5.59
N LYS A 141 -6.88 21.45 5.72
CA LYS A 141 -6.26 22.63 5.13
C LYS A 141 -4.89 22.94 5.74
N GLU A 142 -4.73 22.72 7.05
CA GLU A 142 -3.50 22.98 7.78
C GLU A 142 -2.43 21.93 7.43
N THR A 143 -2.81 20.65 7.34
CA THR A 143 -1.93 19.57 6.89
C THR A 143 -1.44 19.79 5.46
N LEU A 144 -2.36 20.14 4.55
CA LEU A 144 -2.01 20.46 3.15
C LEU A 144 -1.11 21.69 3.07
N HIS A 145 -1.37 22.71 3.87
CA HIS A 145 -0.53 23.89 3.90
C HIS A 145 0.89 23.58 4.44
N ASP A 146 1.02 22.73 5.46
CA ASP A 146 2.31 22.40 6.06
C ASP A 146 3.21 21.56 5.13
N LEU A 147 2.61 20.69 4.31
CA LEU A 147 3.30 19.96 3.23
C LEU A 147 4.08 20.90 2.29
N PHE A 148 3.52 22.08 1.99
CA PHE A 148 4.14 23.05 1.08
C PHE A 148 4.86 24.21 1.77
N ARG A 149 4.72 24.36 3.10
CA ARG A 149 5.27 25.49 3.86
C ARG A 149 6.79 25.41 4.04
N ARG A 150 7.33 24.23 4.37
CA ARG A 150 8.76 24.07 4.66
C ARG A 150 9.53 23.63 3.40
N PRO A 151 10.73 24.16 3.15
CA PRO A 151 11.49 23.82 1.94
C PRO A 151 11.88 22.34 1.90
N PHE A 152 12.11 21.70 3.05
CA PHE A 152 12.40 20.27 3.13
C PHE A 152 11.18 19.41 2.82
N THR A 153 10.04 19.63 3.49
CA THR A 153 8.82 18.85 3.27
C THR A 153 8.34 19.00 1.84
N ARG A 154 8.34 20.22 1.29
CA ARG A 154 7.99 20.48 -0.11
C ARG A 154 8.85 19.68 -1.09
N ARG A 155 10.17 19.63 -0.88
CA ARG A 155 11.07 18.86 -1.76
C ARG A 155 10.81 17.37 -1.68
N THR A 156 10.63 16.83 -0.47
CA THR A 156 10.35 15.41 -0.25
C THR A 156 8.99 15.00 -0.84
N THR A 157 7.95 15.82 -0.67
CA THR A 157 6.62 15.58 -1.26
C THR A 157 6.65 15.63 -2.77
N LEU A 158 7.30 16.64 -3.37
CA LEU A 158 7.43 16.74 -4.83
C LEU A 158 8.20 15.55 -5.40
N PHE A 159 9.30 15.15 -4.74
CA PHE A 159 10.06 13.97 -5.14
C PHE A 159 9.20 12.70 -5.06
N GLY A 160 8.45 12.50 -3.98
CA GLY A 160 7.56 11.35 -3.80
C GLY A 160 6.44 11.30 -4.83
N TRP A 161 5.81 12.43 -5.16
CA TRP A 161 4.79 12.49 -6.20
C TRP A 161 5.37 12.20 -7.58
N PHE A 162 6.54 12.77 -7.89
CA PHE A 162 7.21 12.52 -9.15
C PHE A 162 7.60 11.05 -9.30
N SER A 163 8.20 10.45 -8.27
CA SER A 163 8.59 9.03 -8.31
C SER A 163 7.38 8.10 -8.45
N CYS A 164 6.28 8.36 -7.73
CA CYS A 164 5.04 7.61 -7.89
C CYS A 164 4.44 7.76 -9.29
N ALA A 165 4.47 8.96 -9.87
CA ALA A 165 3.96 9.22 -11.21
C ALA A 165 4.76 8.46 -12.27
N VAL A 166 6.09 8.48 -12.20
CA VAL A 166 6.98 7.74 -13.12
C VAL A 166 6.77 6.23 -12.97
N GLN A 167 6.76 5.71 -11.74
CA GLN A 167 6.52 4.28 -11.49
C GLN A 167 5.15 3.83 -12.02
N SER A 168 4.12 4.64 -11.83
CA SER A 168 2.78 4.34 -12.35
C SER A 168 2.80 4.32 -13.87
N PHE A 169 3.42 5.32 -14.50
CA PHE A 169 3.53 5.39 -15.95
C PHE A 169 4.22 4.15 -16.52
N GLU A 170 5.36 3.74 -15.95
CA GLU A 170 6.07 2.52 -16.36
C GLU A 170 5.18 1.28 -16.24
N ASN A 171 4.52 1.08 -15.10
CA ASN A 171 3.68 -0.08 -14.87
C ASN A 171 2.48 -0.11 -15.84
N TYR A 172 1.74 1.00 -15.98
CA TYR A 172 0.56 1.04 -16.85
C TYR A 172 0.92 1.01 -18.34
N ALA A 173 2.02 1.63 -18.76
CA ALA A 173 2.44 1.61 -20.17
C ALA A 173 2.83 0.20 -20.63
N PHE A 174 3.55 -0.56 -19.80
CA PHE A 174 3.95 -1.91 -20.17
C PHE A 174 2.87 -2.93 -19.83
N SER A 175 2.40 -3.03 -18.59
CA SER A 175 1.55 -4.15 -18.16
C SER A 175 0.16 -4.20 -18.79
N PHE A 176 -0.50 -3.05 -19.02
CA PHE A 176 -1.83 -3.04 -19.64
C PHE A 176 -1.79 -3.30 -21.15
N PHE A 177 -0.78 -2.76 -21.83
CA PHE A 177 -0.67 -2.86 -23.29
C PHE A 177 0.19 -4.03 -23.76
N LEU A 178 0.89 -4.73 -22.87
CA LEU A 178 1.73 -5.88 -23.23
C LEU A 178 0.98 -6.92 -24.08
N PRO A 179 -0.26 -7.36 -23.75
CA PRO A 179 -0.96 -8.31 -24.60
C PRO A 179 -1.28 -7.76 -26.00
N LEU A 180 -1.57 -6.46 -26.10
CA LEU A 180 -1.86 -5.78 -27.36
C LEU A 180 -0.59 -5.68 -28.23
N ILE A 181 0.52 -5.25 -27.63
CA ILE A 181 1.82 -5.13 -28.30
C ILE A 181 2.31 -6.50 -28.79
N LEU A 182 2.15 -7.55 -27.96
CA LEU A 182 2.55 -8.91 -28.32
C LEU A 182 1.66 -9.51 -29.42
N ARG A 183 0.38 -9.14 -29.47
CA ARG A 183 -0.53 -9.56 -30.54
C ARG A 183 -0.11 -8.92 -31.87
N ASP A 184 0.09 -7.60 -31.88
CA ASP A 184 0.50 -6.85 -33.07
C ASP A 184 1.81 -7.38 -33.66
N HIS A 185 2.78 -7.73 -32.81
CA HIS A 185 4.03 -8.36 -33.22
C HIS A 185 3.89 -9.79 -33.80
N ARG A 186 2.87 -10.56 -33.38
CA ARG A 186 2.61 -11.89 -33.96
C ARG A 186 1.93 -11.78 -35.31
N ASP A 187 0.98 -10.85 -35.45
CA ASP A 187 0.29 -10.61 -36.72
C ASP A 187 1.29 -10.14 -37.80
N PHE A 188 2.29 -9.32 -37.45
CA PHE A 188 3.37 -8.91 -38.36
C PHE A 188 4.32 -10.05 -38.80
N ARG A 189 4.39 -11.16 -38.04
CA ARG A 189 5.21 -12.34 -38.36
C ARG A 189 4.45 -13.43 -39.10
N ALA A 190 3.12 -13.39 -39.05
CA ALA A 190 2.21 -14.37 -39.66
C ALA A 190 1.85 -14.02 -41.11
N ASP A 191 2.31 -12.87 -41.61
CA ASP A 191 2.22 -12.45 -43.01
C ASP A 191 3.60 -12.59 -43.69
N PRO A 192 4.02 -13.81 -44.09
CA PRO A 192 5.12 -13.96 -45.02
C PRO A 192 4.57 -13.77 -46.43
N GLU A 193 5.06 -12.75 -47.14
CA GLU A 193 5.08 -12.82 -48.61
C GLU A 193 5.77 -14.11 -49.10
#